data_AF-A0A3P7IYC3-F1
#
_entry.id   AF-A0A3P7IYC3-F1
#
_cell.length_a   1.000
_cell.length_b   1.000
_cell.length_c   1.000
_cell.angle_alpha   90.00
_cell.angle_beta   90.00
_cell.angle_gamma   90.00
#
_symmetry.space_group_name_H-M   'P 1'
#
loop_
_entity.id
_entity.type
_entity.pdbx_description
1 polymer ?
#
loop_
_entity_poly.entity_id
_entity_poly.type
_entity_poly.pdbx_seq_one_letter_code
_entity_poly.pdbx_strand_id
1 'polypeptide(L)'
;MVDAKHTNLHGSAIAQGARGMVQFVTQYQHADGRKRIRVTTTCRSWADMATQQPNIAYGFDQVSFCFFLTWLCEGSFTVFGVSKADL
;
A
#
# COMPACT_ATOMS: atom_id res chain seq x y z
N MET A 1 -14.83 -14.84 16.59
CA MET A 1 -13.91 -15.53 15.68
C MET A 1 -12.77 -14.56 15.43
N VAL A 2 -11.66 -14.71 16.14
CA VAL A 2 -10.54 -13.77 16.13
C VAL A 2 -9.71 -14.07 14.89
N ASP A 3 -9.72 -13.18 13.90
CA ASP A 3 -8.82 -13.27 12.75
C ASP A 3 -7.38 -13.12 13.23
N ALA A 4 -6.59 -14.17 13.03
CA ALA A 4 -5.19 -14.20 13.40
C ALA A 4 -4.42 -13.14 12.58
N LYS A 5 -3.93 -12.10 13.25
CA LYS A 5 -2.97 -11.17 12.66
C LYS A 5 -1.67 -11.95 12.44
N HIS A 6 -1.40 -12.41 11.23
CA HIS A 6 -0.12 -13.02 10.87
C HIS A 6 0.99 -11.97 10.99
N THR A 7 1.67 -11.91 12.14
CA THR A 7 2.90 -11.14 12.33
C THR A 7 4.06 -12.00 11.85
N ASN A 8 4.67 -11.64 10.72
CA ASN A 8 5.91 -12.26 10.26
C ASN A 8 7.05 -11.68 11.11
N LEU A 9 7.62 -12.48 12.00
CA LEU A 9 8.76 -12.08 12.84
C LEU A 9 10.05 -12.21 12.03
N HIS A 10 11.09 -11.44 12.39
CA HIS A 10 12.41 -11.62 11.77
C HIS A 10 12.86 -13.08 11.99
N GLY A 11 13.12 -13.80 10.89
CA GLY A 11 13.51 -15.21 10.91
C GLY A 11 12.36 -16.22 10.78
N SER A 12 11.08 -15.80 10.73
CA SER A 12 10.01 -16.74 10.39
C SER A 12 10.05 -17.09 8.90
N ALA A 13 10.05 -18.39 8.59
CA ALA A 13 10.06 -18.87 7.22
C ALA A 13 8.82 -18.37 6.46
N ILE A 14 9.05 -17.61 5.39
CA ILE A 14 8.00 -17.21 4.47
C ILE A 14 7.76 -18.40 3.54
N ALA A 15 6.53 -18.90 3.50
CA ALA A 15 6.17 -19.99 2.60
C ALA A 15 6.57 -19.65 1.15
N GLN A 16 7.26 -20.57 0.49
CA GLN A 16 7.77 -20.37 -0.87
C GLN A 16 6.61 -20.05 -1.82
N GLY A 17 6.66 -18.89 -2.47
CA GLY A 17 5.58 -18.39 -3.35
C GLY A 17 4.52 -17.53 -2.65
N ALA A 18 4.62 -17.29 -1.34
CA ALA A 18 3.77 -16.34 -0.65
C ALA A 18 3.96 -14.92 -1.22
N ARG A 19 2.89 -14.14 -1.24
CA ARG A 19 2.88 -12.74 -1.68
C ARG A 19 2.27 -11.86 -0.60
N GLY A 20 2.87 -10.70 -0.37
CA GLY A 20 2.21 -9.63 0.38
C GLY A 20 1.09 -9.05 -0.46
N MET A 21 -0.10 -8.92 0.11
CA MET A 21 -1.26 -8.33 -0.57
C MET A 21 -1.74 -7.11 0.22
N VAL A 22 -2.08 -6.04 -0.50
CA VAL A 22 -2.67 -4.82 0.05
C VAL A 22 -3.91 -4.48 -0.77
N GLN A 23 -5.01 -4.18 -0.08
CA GLN A 23 -6.27 -3.82 -0.72
C GLN A 23 -6.68 -2.41 -0.31
N PHE A 24 -6.78 -1.53 -1.30
CA PHE A 24 -7.30 -0.17 -1.14
C PHE A 24 -8.79 -0.19 -1.46
N VAL A 25 -9.62 0.16 -0.49
CA VAL A 25 -11.08 0.28 -0.65
C VAL A 25 -11.46 1.74 -0.47
N THR A 26 -11.77 2.41 -1.58
CA THR A 26 -12.16 3.82 -1.58
C THR A 26 -13.63 3.94 -1.90
N GLN A 27 -14.41 4.45 -0.96
CA GLN A 27 -15.82 4.79 -1.17
C GLN A 27 -15.92 6.29 -1.45
N TYR A 28 -16.59 6.66 -2.53
CA TYR A 28 -16.74 8.06 -2.90
C TYR A 28 -18.11 8.34 -3.54
N GLN A 29 -18.53 9.60 -3.46
CA GLN A 29 -19.67 10.12 -4.20
C GLN A 29 -19.20 10.40 -5.63
N HIS A 30 -19.77 9.71 -6.61
CA HIS A 30 -19.48 9.97 -8.01
C HIS A 30 -20.24 11.24 -8.46
N ALA A 31 -19.75 11.90 -9.51
CA ALA A 31 -20.28 13.18 -9.99
C ALA A 31 -21.77 13.13 -10.42
N ASP A 32 -22.30 11.92 -10.64
CA ASP A 32 -23.71 11.64 -10.93
C ASP A 32 -24.59 11.55 -9.66
N GLY A 33 -24.04 11.84 -8.48
CA GLY A 33 -24.77 11.77 -7.21
C GLY A 33 -24.91 10.34 -6.65
N ARG A 34 -24.27 9.33 -7.24
CA ARG A 34 -24.31 7.95 -6.74
C ARG A 34 -23.08 7.64 -5.90
N LYS A 35 -23.25 6.91 -4.79
CA LYS A 35 -22.14 6.35 -4.03
C LYS A 35 -21.54 5.17 -4.78
N ARG A 36 -20.20 5.14 -4.90
CA ARG A 36 -19.45 4.05 -5.56
C ARG A 36 -18.31 3.59 -4.66
N ILE A 37 -17.89 2.34 -4.86
CA ILE A 37 -16.76 1.74 -4.18
C ILE A 37 -15.75 1.32 -5.25
N ARG A 38 -14.52 1.83 -5.15
CA ARG A 38 -13.38 1.36 -5.94
C ARG A 38 -12.52 0.49 -5.04
N VAL A 39 -12.27 -0.74 -5.48
CA VAL A 39 -11.36 -1.67 -4.83
C VAL A 39 -10.16 -1.88 -5.74
N THR A 40 -8.96 -1.62 -5.23
CA THR A 40 -7.70 -1.92 -5.92
C THR A 40 -6.87 -2.84 -5.04
N THR A 41 -6.62 -4.05 -5.51
CA THR A 41 -5.78 -5.04 -4.81
C THR A 41 -4.43 -5.12 -5.50
N THR A 42 -3.35 -4.86 -4.78
CA THR A 42 -1.97 -5.01 -5.25
C THR A 42 -1.30 -6.17 -4.53
N CYS A 43 -0.40 -6.87 -5.23
CA CYS A 43 0.39 -7.94 -4.65
C CYS A 43 1.86 -7.81 -5.03
N ARG A 44 2.76 -8.17 -4.10
CA ARG A 44 4.20 -8.22 -4.32
C ARG A 44 4.78 -9.48 -3.69
N SER A 45 5.75 -10.08 -4.37
CA SER A 45 6.45 -11.27 -3.88
C SER A 45 7.31 -10.92 -2.68
N TRP A 46 7.34 -11.81 -1.70
CA TRP A 46 8.37 -11.76 -0.67
C TRP A 46 9.73 -12.12 -1.28
N ALA A 47 10.78 -11.49 -0.78
CA ALA A 47 12.16 -11.82 -1.13
C ALA A 47 12.93 -12.09 0.17
N ASP A 48 13.68 -13.19 0.19
CA ASP A 48 14.63 -13.45 1.26
C ASP A 48 15.93 -12.68 1.01
N MET A 49 16.38 -11.93 2.01
CA MET A 49 17.59 -11.11 1.90
C MET A 49 18.85 -11.95 1.70
N ALA A 50 18.92 -13.17 2.24
CA ALA A 50 20.11 -14.02 2.14
C ALA A 50 20.29 -14.61 0.73
N THR A 51 19.18 -14.85 0.02
CA THR A 51 19.20 -15.63 -1.23
C THR A 51 18.72 -14.83 -2.45
N GLN A 52 17.95 -13.76 -2.26
CA GLN A 52 17.23 -13.05 -3.33
C GLN A 52 17.44 -11.52 -3.28
N GLN A 53 18.55 -11.06 -2.70
CA GLN A 53 18.90 -9.62 -2.66
C GLN A 53 18.84 -8.91 -4.04
N PRO A 54 19.28 -9.51 -5.16
CA PRO A 54 19.18 -8.85 -6.47
C PRO A 54 17.73 -8.53 -6.87
N ASN A 55 16.77 -9.39 -6.52
CA ASN A 55 15.36 -9.19 -6.87
C ASN A 55 14.77 -7.93 -6.21
N ILE A 56 15.29 -7.55 -5.04
CA ILE A 56 14.88 -6.34 -4.33
C ILE A 56 15.41 -5.10 -5.05
N ALA A 57 16.67 -5.14 -5.50
CA ALA A 57 17.28 -4.06 -6.27
C ALA A 57 16.57 -3.84 -7.61
N TYR A 58 16.23 -4.92 -8.33
CA TYR A 58 15.47 -4.83 -9.59
C TYR A 58 14.03 -4.33 -9.42
N GLY A 59 13.45 -4.48 -8.23
CA GLY A 59 12.11 -3.98 -7.90
C GLY A 59 12.05 -2.48 -7.60
N PHE A 60 13.19 -1.79 -7.57
CA PHE A 60 13.28 -0.39 -7.17
C PHE A 60 12.79 0.57 -8.26
N ASP A 61 11.84 1.44 -7.92
CA ASP A 61 11.36 2.54 -8.76
C ASP A 61 11.92 3.88 -8.25
N GLN A 62 12.97 4.35 -8.90
CA GLN A 62 13.66 5.60 -8.54
C GLN A 62 12.78 6.85 -8.63
N VAL A 63 11.82 6.88 -9.56
CA VAL A 63 10.99 8.06 -9.79
C VAL A 63 9.96 8.16 -8.68
N SER A 64 9.22 7.09 -8.42
CA SER A 64 8.22 7.06 -7.35
C SER A 64 8.86 7.27 -5.97
N PHE A 65 10.05 6.69 -5.74
CA PHE A 65 10.79 6.89 -4.50
C PHE A 65 11.25 8.34 -4.29
N CYS A 66 11.76 8.99 -5.34
CA CYS A 66 12.15 10.39 -5.27
C CYS A 66 10.96 11.27 -4.84
N PHE A 67 9.82 11.15 -5.53
CA PHE A 67 8.60 11.90 -5.17
C PHE A 67 8.14 11.62 -3.74
N PHE A 68 8.19 10.36 -3.30
CA PHE A 68 7.79 10.00 -1.95
C PHE A 68 8.71 10.63 -0.88
N LEU A 69 10.02 10.60 -1.07
CA LEU A 69 10.96 11.24 -0.15
C LEU A 69 10.82 12.76 -0.14
N THR A 70 10.66 13.38 -1.32
CA THR A 70 10.39 14.82 -1.42
C THR A 70 9.16 15.20 -0.61
N TRP A 71 8.05 14.47 -0.80
CA TRP A 71 6.82 14.69 -0.03
C TRP A 71 7.02 14.52 1.48
N LEU A 72 7.78 13.50 1.90
CA LEU A 72 8.06 13.24 3.31
C LEU A 72 8.90 14.35 3.96
N CYS A 73 9.89 14.90 3.24
CA CYS A 73 10.71 16.00 3.73
C CYS A 73 9.96 17.34 3.81
N GLU A 74 8.98 17.58 2.92
CA GLU A 74 8.23 18.84 2.85
C GLU A 74 7.11 18.98 3.89
N GLY A 75 6.81 17.93 4.68
CA GLY A 75 5.95 18.00 5.87
C GLY A 75 4.49 18.43 5.64
N SER A 76 4.03 18.55 4.40
CA SER A 76 2.73 19.13 4.07
C SER A 76 1.65 18.06 3.94
N PHE A 77 1.04 17.68 5.07
CA PHE A 77 -0.15 16.83 5.12
C PHE A 77 -1.42 17.67 4.99
N THR A 78 -1.67 18.26 3.81
CA THR A 78 -3.01 18.81 3.52
C THR A 78 -3.88 17.68 2.99
N VAL A 79 -4.58 17.00 3.89
CA VAL A 79 -5.74 16.19 3.52
C VAL A 79 -6.76 17.16 2.93
N PHE A 80 -6.98 17.08 1.62
CA PHE A 80 -8.16 17.66 0.99
C PHE A 80 -9.39 16.90 1.51
N GLY A 81 -9.84 17.30 2.69
CA GLY A 81 -11.15 16.95 3.23
C GLY A 81 -12.18 17.75 2.45
N VAL A 82 -12.96 17.07 1.61
CA VAL A 82 -14.23 17.59 1.12
C VAL A 82 -15.07 17.92 2.35
N SER A 83 -15.37 19.21 2.55
CA SER A 83 -16.21 19.69 3.65
C SER A 83 -17.60 19.03 3.54
N LYS A 84 -18.13 18.57 4.68
CA LYS A 84 -19.46 17.98 4.79
C LYS A 84 -20.50 19.03 5.22
N ALA A 85 -20.31 20.30 4.81
CA ALA A 85 -21.03 21.45 5.36
C ALA A 85 -21.78 22.30 4.30
N ASP A 86 -22.08 21.73 3.13
CA ASP A 86 -23.00 22.34 2.15
C ASP A 86 -24.23 21.43 1.95
N LEU A 87 -25.03 21.29 3.02
CA LEU A 87 -26.43 20.88 3.00
C LEU A 87 -27.21 21.67 4.05
#